data_AF-A0A6P5QQP1-F1
#
_entry.id   AF-A0A6P5QQP1-F1
#
_cell.length_a   1.000
_cell.length_b   1.000
_cell.length_c   1.000
_cell.angle_alpha   90.00
_cell.angle_beta   90.00
_cell.angle_gamma   90.00
#
_symmetry.space_group_name_H-M   'P 1'
#
loop_
_entity.id
_entity.type
_entity.pdbx_description
1 polymer ?
#
loop_
_entity_poly.entity_id
_entity_poly.type
_entity_poly.pdbx_seq_one_letter_code
_entity_poly.pdbx_strand_id
1 'polypeptide(L)'
;MAACAGGPGSWSENILKYFLRNNQIMAEDGAEILWYHAANHKSRMNEALKSAAHMIEADVLLPSDGSEHGQPIMAHPPETSSDNTLQEWLAEVVKSNKGIKLDFKSLAAVRASMLFLDNVKQHLQRPVWINADILPGPNGSSKVVDAKAFLDTVTSFFPDVTFSLGWTTGWHPEKVNEGYSWSMVKEMDYICSELTQPVTFPVRAALVRQSCSQLLWLLTKSNRYSLTVWTGKDDIYSTEDLLYIRDYFNKTQVFYDILEPQNHEFKQAIGIRVYPLRI
;
A
#
# COMPACT_ATOMS: atom_id res chain seq x y z
N MET A 1 -7.48 -24.56 3.99
CA MET A 1 -6.23 -24.81 3.24
C MET A 1 -5.53 -23.47 3.10
N ALA A 2 -4.28 -23.36 3.56
CA ALA A 2 -3.53 -22.10 3.43
C ALA A 2 -3.23 -21.86 1.95
N ALA A 3 -3.83 -20.84 1.36
CA ALA A 3 -3.36 -20.38 0.06
C ALA A 3 -2.03 -19.65 0.28
N CYS A 4 -1.02 -20.11 -0.43
CA CYS A 4 0.29 -19.48 -0.48
C CYS A 4 0.24 -18.26 -1.39
N ALA A 5 1.18 -17.33 -1.22
CA ALA A 5 1.46 -16.30 -2.22
C ALA A 5 1.51 -16.93 -3.62
N GLY A 6 0.94 -16.24 -4.61
CA GLY A 6 0.88 -16.73 -5.99
C GLY A 6 2.26 -17.06 -6.54
N GLY A 7 2.29 -17.94 -7.54
CA GLY A 7 3.52 -18.29 -8.24
C GLY A 7 4.14 -17.12 -9.02
N PRO A 8 5.31 -17.33 -9.63
CA PRO A 8 5.98 -16.35 -10.49
C PRO A 8 5.05 -15.63 -11.46
N GLY A 9 5.04 -14.29 -11.41
CA GLY A 9 4.25 -13.42 -12.29
C GLY A 9 2.81 -13.20 -11.84
N SER A 10 2.36 -13.84 -10.76
CA SER A 10 1.04 -13.59 -10.19
C SER A 10 0.97 -12.24 -9.46
N TRP A 11 -0.23 -11.64 -9.42
CA TRP A 11 -0.49 -10.40 -8.68
C TRP A 11 -0.32 -10.57 -7.17
N SER A 12 -0.53 -11.79 -6.66
CA SER A 12 -0.29 -12.19 -5.26
C SER A 12 1.10 -12.77 -5.02
N GLU A 13 2.01 -12.70 -5.98
CA GLU A 13 3.40 -13.12 -5.76
C GLU A 13 4.01 -12.31 -4.61
N ASN A 14 4.74 -12.98 -3.72
CA ASN A 14 5.45 -12.30 -2.64
C ASN A 14 6.45 -11.29 -3.23
N ILE A 15 6.28 -10.03 -2.83
CA ILE A 15 7.02 -8.90 -3.39
C ILE A 15 8.55 -9.04 -3.24
N LEU A 16 9.04 -9.58 -2.11
CA LEU A 16 10.46 -9.80 -1.89
C LEU A 16 11.00 -10.86 -2.85
N LYS A 17 10.28 -11.98 -3.01
CA LYS A 17 10.65 -13.04 -3.96
C LYS A 17 10.67 -12.54 -5.40
N TYR A 18 9.68 -11.74 -5.79
CA TYR A 18 9.61 -11.14 -7.12
C TYR A 18 10.84 -10.26 -7.39
N PHE A 19 11.12 -9.28 -6.53
CA PHE A 19 12.22 -8.34 -6.76
C PHE A 19 13.60 -8.97 -6.58
N LEU A 20 13.74 -9.99 -5.72
CA LEU A 20 14.97 -10.76 -5.57
C LEU A 20 15.25 -11.59 -6.82
N ARG A 21 14.26 -12.31 -7.36
CA ARG A 21 14.40 -13.07 -8.62
C ARG A 21 14.82 -12.18 -9.78
N ASN A 22 14.35 -10.93 -9.80
CA ASN A 22 14.65 -9.95 -10.84
C ASN A 22 15.93 -9.12 -10.57
N ASN A 23 16.72 -9.46 -9.54
CA ASN A 23 17.95 -8.76 -9.15
C ASN A 23 17.76 -7.26 -8.86
N GLN A 24 16.60 -6.88 -8.33
CA GLN A 24 16.28 -5.48 -7.97
C GLN A 24 16.52 -5.19 -6.49
N ILE A 25 16.57 -6.22 -5.65
CA ILE A 25 16.98 -6.16 -4.24
C ILE A 25 18.05 -7.23 -3.96
N MET A 26 18.80 -7.05 -2.89
CA MET A 26 19.93 -7.88 -2.49
C MET A 26 19.57 -8.91 -1.42
N ALA A 27 18.54 -8.63 -0.61
CA ALA A 27 18.08 -9.54 0.44
C ALA A 27 16.55 -9.52 0.60
N GLU A 28 16.02 -10.57 1.23
CA GLU A 28 14.64 -10.59 1.71
C GLU A 28 14.52 -9.65 2.93
N ASP A 29 14.32 -8.37 2.64
CA ASP A 29 14.15 -7.29 3.61
C ASP A 29 13.17 -6.26 3.04
N GLY A 30 12.07 -6.00 3.73
CA GLY A 30 11.04 -5.08 3.25
C GLY A 30 11.51 -3.62 3.20
N ALA A 31 12.61 -3.26 3.88
CA ALA A 31 13.26 -1.96 3.74
C ALA A 31 14.02 -1.79 2.41
N GLU A 32 14.32 -2.87 1.68
CA GLU A 32 14.91 -2.79 0.34
C GLU A 32 13.88 -2.50 -0.76
N ILE A 33 12.58 -2.67 -0.48
CA ILE A 33 11.54 -2.23 -1.41
C ILE A 33 11.52 -0.70 -1.44
N LEU A 34 11.70 -0.14 -2.63
CA LEU A 34 11.64 1.29 -2.88
C LEU A 34 10.24 1.65 -3.36
N TRP A 35 9.61 2.61 -2.68
CA TRP A 35 8.27 3.08 -2.97
C TRP A 35 8.34 4.45 -3.63
N TYR A 36 7.48 4.67 -4.62
CA TYR A 36 7.13 6.00 -5.09
C TYR A 36 5.69 6.28 -4.70
N HIS A 37 5.51 7.21 -3.77
CA HIS A 37 4.22 7.56 -3.20
C HIS A 37 3.45 8.57 -4.06
N ALA A 38 2.13 8.40 -4.19
CA ALA A 38 1.20 9.32 -4.83
C ALA A 38 1.59 9.71 -6.27
N ALA A 39 1.80 8.71 -7.14
CA ALA A 39 2.10 8.91 -8.58
C ALA A 39 0.84 9.27 -9.39
N ASN A 40 0.08 10.25 -8.92
CA ASN A 40 -1.27 10.54 -9.38
C ASN A 40 -1.27 11.26 -10.74
N HIS A 41 -0.48 12.32 -10.90
CA HIS A 41 -0.42 13.09 -12.15
C HIS A 41 0.50 12.47 -13.21
N LYS A 42 0.31 12.81 -14.48
CA LYS A 42 1.17 12.32 -15.58
C LYS A 42 2.65 12.64 -15.34
N SER A 43 2.95 13.82 -14.82
CA SER A 43 4.32 14.23 -14.47
C SER A 43 4.93 13.32 -13.40
N ARG A 44 4.20 13.08 -12.31
CA ARG A 44 4.63 12.25 -11.17
C ARG A 44 4.73 10.77 -11.54
N MET A 45 3.81 10.27 -12.37
CA MET A 45 3.90 8.92 -12.94
C MET A 45 5.16 8.78 -13.79
N ASN A 46 5.45 9.73 -14.68
CA ASN A 46 6.66 9.70 -15.52
C ASN A 46 7.96 9.76 -14.69
N GLU A 47 7.97 10.54 -13.61
CA GLU A 47 9.06 10.58 -12.63
C GLU A 47 9.23 9.21 -11.95
N ALA A 48 8.14 8.62 -11.47
CA ALA A 48 8.12 7.32 -10.82
C ALA A 48 8.65 6.20 -11.73
N LEU A 49 8.23 6.18 -13.00
CA LEU A 49 8.65 5.20 -14.00
C LEU A 49 10.16 5.25 -14.29
N LYS A 50 10.76 6.45 -14.26
CA LYS A 50 12.20 6.68 -14.48
C LYS A 50 13.04 6.51 -13.20
N SER A 51 12.40 6.54 -12.03
CA SER A 51 13.08 6.44 -10.74
C SER A 51 13.60 5.02 -10.44
N ALA A 52 14.35 4.89 -9.35
CA ALA A 52 14.78 3.60 -8.81
C ALA A 52 13.65 2.82 -8.09
N ALA A 53 12.43 3.36 -7.97
CA ALA A 53 11.34 2.72 -7.23
C ALA A 53 11.04 1.31 -7.74
N HIS A 54 10.70 0.40 -6.83
CA HIS A 54 10.25 -0.95 -7.14
C HIS A 54 8.73 -0.98 -7.28
N MET A 55 8.04 -0.32 -6.35
CA MET A 55 6.59 -0.17 -6.32
C MET A 55 6.21 1.28 -6.56
N ILE A 56 5.16 1.48 -7.33
CA ILE A 56 4.51 2.78 -7.49
C ILE A 56 3.12 2.70 -6.85
N GLU A 57 2.87 3.60 -5.92
CA GLU A 57 1.58 3.79 -5.29
C GLU A 57 0.87 4.97 -5.96
N ALA A 58 -0.44 4.82 -6.18
CA ALA A 58 -1.27 5.91 -6.67
C ALA A 58 -2.73 5.75 -6.22
N ASP A 59 -3.37 6.88 -5.96
CA ASP A 59 -4.73 6.98 -5.46
C ASP A 59 -5.75 7.00 -6.59
N VAL A 60 -6.86 6.29 -6.42
CA VAL A 60 -7.93 6.20 -7.41
C VAL A 60 -9.22 6.79 -6.85
N LEU A 61 -9.75 7.78 -7.56
CA LEU A 61 -11.06 8.38 -7.31
C LEU A 61 -11.99 8.18 -8.49
N LEU A 62 -13.29 8.14 -8.19
CA LEU A 62 -14.33 8.34 -9.18
C LEU A 62 -14.77 9.80 -9.08
N PRO A 63 -14.64 10.62 -10.14
CA PRO A 63 -15.09 12.00 -10.11
C PRO A 63 -16.58 12.09 -9.76
N SER A 64 -16.94 13.04 -8.89
CA SER A 64 -18.33 13.34 -8.55
C SER A 64 -19.00 14.29 -9.57
N ASP A 65 -18.69 14.13 -10.86
CA ASP A 65 -19.14 15.06 -11.91
C ASP A 65 -20.62 14.91 -12.31
N GLY A 66 -21.36 14.03 -11.62
CA GLY A 66 -22.76 13.77 -11.86
C GLY A 66 -23.03 12.84 -13.05
N SER A 67 -21.99 12.32 -13.72
CA SER A 67 -22.15 11.30 -14.75
C SER A 67 -22.20 9.90 -14.12
N GLU A 68 -23.22 9.11 -14.46
CA GLU A 68 -23.33 7.70 -14.02
C GLU A 68 -22.22 6.78 -14.62
N HIS A 69 -21.36 7.35 -15.46
CA HIS A 69 -20.31 6.66 -16.22
C HIS A 69 -18.93 7.30 -16.04
N GLY A 70 -18.71 8.07 -14.97
CA GLY A 70 -17.44 8.74 -14.71
C GLY A 70 -16.26 7.76 -14.82
N GLN A 71 -15.20 8.16 -15.53
CA GLN A 71 -14.00 7.35 -15.64
C GLN A 71 -13.16 7.52 -14.36
N PRO A 72 -12.61 6.44 -13.76
CA PRO A 72 -11.70 6.57 -12.64
C PRO A 72 -10.46 7.40 -13.01
N ILE A 73 -10.07 8.29 -12.10
CA ILE A 73 -8.91 9.17 -12.23
C ILE A 73 -7.91 8.92 -11.11
N MET A 74 -6.67 9.28 -11.37
CA MET A 74 -5.58 9.17 -10.40
C MET A 74 -5.51 10.45 -9.56
N ALA A 75 -6.04 10.45 -8.33
CA ALA A 75 -6.16 11.63 -7.48
C ALA A 75 -6.34 11.27 -6.00
N HIS A 76 -5.88 12.15 -5.10
CA HIS A 76 -6.09 12.02 -3.65
C HIS A 76 -6.84 13.25 -3.12
N PRO A 77 -7.88 13.09 -2.27
CA PRO A 77 -8.55 14.24 -1.67
C PRO A 77 -7.55 15.16 -0.92
N PRO A 78 -7.71 16.50 -1.02
CA PRO A 78 -8.87 17.22 -1.51
C PRO A 78 -8.95 17.38 -3.04
N GLU A 79 -7.97 16.88 -3.80
CA GLU A 79 -8.03 16.91 -5.26
C GLU A 79 -9.11 15.95 -5.76
N THR A 80 -10.02 16.46 -6.59
CA THR A 80 -11.14 15.70 -7.18
C THR A 80 -11.08 15.64 -8.71
N SER A 81 -10.00 16.14 -9.29
CA SER A 81 -9.69 16.09 -10.72
C SER A 81 -8.22 15.75 -10.91
N SER A 82 -7.86 15.24 -12.10
CA SER A 82 -6.50 14.88 -12.46
C SER A 82 -6.29 14.97 -13.97
N ASP A 83 -5.05 15.20 -14.39
CA ASP A 83 -4.63 15.14 -15.79
C ASP A 83 -4.41 13.70 -16.28
N ASN A 84 -4.62 12.71 -15.40
CA ASN A 84 -4.34 11.31 -15.63
C ASN A 84 -5.54 10.44 -15.22
N THR A 85 -6.15 9.80 -16.21
CA THR A 85 -7.15 8.75 -15.95
C THR A 85 -6.46 7.46 -15.52
N LEU A 86 -7.19 6.56 -14.85
CA LEU A 86 -6.66 5.22 -14.54
C LEU A 86 -6.23 4.47 -15.81
N GLN A 87 -6.98 4.63 -16.90
CA GLN A 87 -6.68 3.96 -18.16
C GLN A 87 -5.34 4.44 -18.75
N GLU A 88 -5.12 5.76 -18.79
CA GLU A 88 -3.86 6.34 -19.26
C GLU A 88 -2.70 5.95 -18.33
N TRP A 89 -2.94 5.95 -17.02
CA TRP A 89 -1.95 5.54 -16.04
C TRP A 89 -1.52 4.08 -16.24
N LEU A 90 -2.48 3.17 -16.36
CA LEU A 90 -2.22 1.75 -16.62
C LEU A 90 -1.51 1.56 -17.97
N ALA A 91 -1.88 2.30 -19.01
CA ALA A 91 -1.27 2.20 -20.34
C ALA A 91 0.23 2.53 -20.32
N GLU A 92 0.69 3.43 -19.46
CA GLU A 92 2.14 3.70 -19.31
C GLU A 92 2.81 2.71 -18.35
N VAL A 93 2.17 2.38 -17.23
CA VAL A 93 2.79 1.54 -16.20
C VAL A 93 3.02 0.10 -16.67
N VAL A 94 2.14 -0.45 -17.51
CA VAL A 94 2.34 -1.79 -18.12
C VAL A 94 3.63 -1.89 -18.94
N LYS A 95 4.14 -0.77 -19.48
CA LYS A 95 5.38 -0.72 -20.27
C LYS A 95 6.64 -0.80 -19.40
N SER A 96 6.51 -0.67 -18.08
CA SER A 96 7.62 -0.72 -17.12
C SER A 96 7.76 -2.10 -16.49
N ASN A 97 8.67 -2.23 -15.52
CA ASN A 97 8.80 -3.39 -14.62
C ASN A 97 8.39 -3.08 -13.16
N LYS A 98 7.71 -1.94 -12.93
CA LYS A 98 7.31 -1.49 -11.60
C LYS A 98 6.10 -2.30 -11.12
N GLY A 99 6.13 -2.79 -9.89
CA GLY A 99 4.92 -3.26 -9.23
C GLY A 99 4.02 -2.09 -8.86
N ILE A 100 2.74 -2.34 -8.61
CA ILE A 100 1.75 -1.28 -8.40
C ILE A 100 0.97 -1.49 -7.10
N LYS A 101 0.63 -0.39 -6.43
CA LYS A 101 -0.35 -0.33 -5.35
C LYS A 101 -1.39 0.72 -5.72
N LEU A 102 -2.66 0.33 -5.82
CA LEU A 102 -3.76 1.24 -6.12
C LEU A 102 -4.59 1.49 -4.88
N ASP A 103 -4.65 2.75 -4.42
CA ASP A 103 -5.38 3.15 -3.22
C ASP A 103 -6.76 3.74 -3.53
N PHE A 104 -7.79 2.97 -3.21
CA PHE A 104 -9.18 3.33 -3.46
C PHE A 104 -9.82 4.02 -2.26
N LYS A 105 -10.36 5.21 -2.48
CA LYS A 105 -11.07 5.98 -1.43
C LYS A 105 -12.58 5.74 -1.41
N SER A 106 -13.12 4.96 -2.34
CA SER A 106 -14.55 4.62 -2.36
C SER A 106 -14.83 3.31 -3.10
N LEU A 107 -15.90 2.63 -2.69
CA LEU A 107 -16.39 1.42 -3.36
C LEU A 107 -16.80 1.69 -4.83
N ALA A 108 -17.29 2.89 -5.14
CA ALA A 108 -17.64 3.29 -6.50
C ALA A 108 -16.39 3.29 -7.41
N ALA A 109 -15.28 3.86 -6.93
CA ALA A 109 -14.01 3.85 -7.64
C ALA A 109 -13.48 2.43 -7.88
N VAL A 110 -13.60 1.55 -6.88
CA VAL A 110 -13.22 0.12 -6.98
C VAL A 110 -14.00 -0.54 -8.12
N ARG A 111 -15.34 -0.46 -8.09
CA ARG A 111 -16.21 -1.06 -9.10
C ARG A 111 -15.92 -0.56 -10.52
N ALA A 112 -15.74 0.76 -10.66
CA ALA A 112 -15.45 1.37 -11.95
C ALA A 112 -14.06 1.00 -12.49
N SER A 113 -13.12 0.59 -11.63
CA SER A 113 -11.72 0.32 -12.00
C SER A 113 -11.43 -1.13 -12.38
N MET A 114 -12.23 -2.10 -11.91
CA MET A 114 -11.94 -3.52 -12.11
C MET A 114 -11.83 -3.92 -13.59
N LEU A 115 -12.70 -3.38 -14.45
CA LEU A 115 -12.66 -3.66 -15.89
C LEU A 115 -11.39 -3.12 -16.56
N PHE A 116 -10.92 -1.94 -16.17
CA PHE A 116 -9.66 -1.38 -16.70
C PHE A 116 -8.46 -2.25 -16.31
N LEU A 117 -8.45 -2.74 -15.07
CA LEU A 117 -7.43 -3.65 -14.57
C LEU A 117 -7.45 -5.01 -15.29
N ASP A 118 -8.64 -5.56 -15.55
CA ASP A 118 -8.79 -6.85 -16.22
C ASP A 118 -8.27 -6.79 -17.67
N ASN A 119 -8.55 -5.69 -18.37
CA ASN A 119 -8.06 -5.43 -19.73
C ASN A 119 -6.53 -5.46 -19.85
N VAL A 120 -5.82 -5.10 -18.77
CA VAL A 120 -4.35 -5.08 -18.76
C VAL A 120 -3.72 -6.25 -17.98
N LYS A 121 -4.53 -7.13 -17.39
CA LYS A 121 -4.08 -8.19 -16.48
C LYS A 121 -2.96 -9.06 -17.03
N GLN A 122 -3.08 -9.47 -18.29
CA GLN A 122 -2.09 -10.33 -18.95
C GLN A 122 -0.73 -9.64 -19.16
N HIS A 123 -0.70 -8.31 -19.14
CA HIS A 123 0.51 -7.48 -19.26
C HIS A 123 1.12 -7.11 -17.90
N LEU A 124 0.41 -7.40 -16.80
CA LEU A 124 0.85 -7.15 -15.42
C LEU A 124 1.32 -8.45 -14.76
N GLN A 125 2.41 -9.04 -15.26
CA GLN A 125 3.05 -10.22 -14.65
C GLN A 125 3.98 -9.82 -13.50
N ARG A 126 3.42 -9.20 -12.46
CA ARG A 126 4.14 -8.54 -11.36
C ARG A 126 3.23 -8.35 -10.15
N PRO A 127 3.76 -8.00 -8.96
CA PRO A 127 2.94 -7.71 -7.79
C PRO A 127 1.97 -6.55 -8.04
N VAL A 128 0.69 -6.78 -7.73
CA VAL A 128 -0.39 -5.78 -7.78
C VAL A 128 -1.08 -5.79 -6.42
N TRP A 129 -1.06 -4.63 -5.76
CA TRP A 129 -1.65 -4.44 -4.44
C TRP A 129 -2.89 -3.57 -4.56
N ILE A 130 -4.00 -4.02 -4.00
CA ILE A 130 -5.27 -3.28 -4.01
C ILE A 130 -5.54 -2.81 -2.58
N ASN A 131 -5.52 -1.48 -2.40
CA ASN A 131 -5.59 -0.82 -1.11
C ASN A 131 -6.94 -0.16 -0.86
N ALA A 132 -7.43 -0.26 0.36
CA ALA A 132 -8.51 0.57 0.87
C ALA A 132 -8.47 0.64 2.41
N ASP A 133 -8.88 1.77 2.96
CA ASP A 133 -9.19 1.89 4.38
C ASP A 133 -10.59 1.37 4.65
N ILE A 134 -10.68 0.16 5.21
CA ILE A 134 -11.94 -0.58 5.41
C ILE A 134 -12.46 -0.52 6.85
N LEU A 135 -11.66 0.00 7.78
CA LEU A 135 -12.00 0.13 9.20
C LEU A 135 -11.67 1.53 9.74
N PRO A 136 -12.39 2.01 10.76
CA PRO A 136 -12.00 3.23 11.45
C PRO A 136 -10.77 2.97 12.32
N GLY A 137 -9.77 3.85 12.22
CA GLY A 137 -8.52 3.74 12.97
C GLY A 137 -8.30 4.90 13.91
N PRO A 138 -7.10 4.97 14.51
CA PRO A 138 -6.78 6.00 15.48
C PRO A 138 -6.84 7.39 14.84
N ASN A 139 -7.61 8.29 15.48
CA ASN A 139 -7.83 9.67 15.05
C ASN A 139 -8.40 9.81 13.61
N GLY A 140 -8.89 8.73 13.00
CA GLY A 140 -9.47 8.77 11.67
C GLY A 140 -10.86 9.39 11.67
N SER A 141 -11.11 10.34 10.78
CA SER A 141 -12.42 10.97 10.59
C SER A 141 -13.02 10.73 9.20
N SER A 142 -12.21 10.22 8.26
CA SER A 142 -12.65 9.88 6.92
C SER A 142 -13.63 8.71 6.91
N LYS A 143 -14.51 8.69 5.90
CA LYS A 143 -15.42 7.56 5.66
C LYS A 143 -14.61 6.34 5.20
N VAL A 144 -14.90 5.19 5.80
CA VAL A 144 -14.33 3.90 5.40
C VAL A 144 -15.00 3.35 4.14
N VAL A 145 -14.28 2.50 3.42
CA VAL A 145 -14.85 1.66 2.36
C VAL A 145 -15.52 0.44 3.00
N ASP A 146 -16.69 0.04 2.50
CA ASP A 146 -17.36 -1.18 3.00
C ASP A 146 -16.48 -2.42 2.78
N ALA A 147 -16.05 -3.04 3.88
CA ALA A 147 -15.07 -4.13 3.85
C ALA A 147 -15.53 -5.32 3.01
N LYS A 148 -16.75 -5.81 3.25
CA LYS A 148 -17.26 -7.00 2.57
C LYS A 148 -17.43 -6.74 1.07
N ALA A 149 -18.09 -5.65 0.71
CA ALA A 149 -18.32 -5.31 -0.69
C ALA A 149 -17.01 -5.03 -1.44
N PHE A 150 -16.01 -4.43 -0.79
CA PHE A 150 -14.67 -4.25 -1.35
C PHE A 150 -14.01 -5.59 -1.66
N LEU A 151 -13.93 -6.48 -0.67
CA LEU A 151 -13.31 -7.79 -0.81
C LEU A 151 -14.02 -8.64 -1.88
N ASP A 152 -15.35 -8.72 -1.83
CA ASP A 152 -16.17 -9.45 -2.82
C ASP A 152 -15.94 -8.90 -4.24
N THR A 153 -15.93 -7.57 -4.39
CA THR A 153 -15.72 -6.93 -5.70
C THR A 153 -14.35 -7.29 -6.26
N VAL A 154 -13.27 -7.10 -5.48
CA VAL A 154 -11.91 -7.35 -5.97
C VAL A 154 -11.68 -8.83 -6.24
N THR A 155 -12.08 -9.72 -5.33
CA THR A 155 -11.85 -11.17 -5.49
C THR A 155 -12.64 -11.78 -6.64
N SER A 156 -13.78 -11.21 -7.02
CA SER A 156 -14.55 -11.67 -8.20
C SER A 156 -13.80 -11.49 -9.53
N PHE A 157 -12.88 -10.52 -9.62
CA PHE A 157 -12.02 -10.29 -10.79
C PHE A 157 -10.61 -10.89 -10.61
N PHE A 158 -10.06 -10.74 -9.41
CA PHE A 158 -8.66 -11.02 -9.10
C PHE A 158 -8.57 -11.87 -7.82
N PRO A 159 -8.80 -13.19 -7.90
CA PRO A 159 -8.66 -14.07 -6.73
C PRO A 159 -7.21 -14.12 -6.23
N ASP A 160 -6.24 -13.95 -7.14
CA ASP A 160 -4.80 -14.00 -6.85
C ASP A 160 -4.20 -12.59 -6.72
N VAL A 161 -4.73 -11.75 -5.82
CA VAL A 161 -4.21 -10.38 -5.57
C VAL A 161 -3.57 -10.26 -4.19
N THR A 162 -2.74 -9.24 -3.96
CA THR A 162 -2.36 -8.84 -2.59
C THR A 162 -3.29 -7.73 -2.11
N PHE A 163 -3.93 -7.92 -0.96
CA PHE A 163 -4.71 -6.85 -0.34
C PHE A 163 -3.83 -5.97 0.54
N SER A 164 -4.10 -4.66 0.52
CA SER A 164 -3.53 -3.69 1.45
C SER A 164 -4.67 -3.06 2.25
N LEU A 165 -5.02 -3.64 3.40
CA LEU A 165 -6.26 -3.33 4.13
C LEU A 165 -5.96 -2.43 5.31
N GLY A 166 -6.36 -1.17 5.19
CA GLY A 166 -6.01 -0.13 6.14
C GLY A 166 -7.13 0.23 7.11
N TRP A 167 -6.76 1.14 8.00
CA TRP A 167 -7.69 1.90 8.79
C TRP A 167 -7.60 3.37 8.40
N THR A 168 -8.72 4.09 8.44
CA THR A 168 -8.66 5.55 8.37
C THR A 168 -7.89 6.07 9.58
N THR A 169 -6.90 6.93 9.37
CA THR A 169 -6.04 7.44 10.45
C THR A 169 -5.91 8.94 10.39
N GLY A 170 -5.63 9.55 11.55
CA GLY A 170 -5.27 10.95 11.66
C GLY A 170 -4.01 11.11 12.49
N TRP A 171 -3.30 12.22 12.25
CA TRP A 171 -2.23 12.69 13.10
C TRP A 171 -2.47 14.17 13.45
N HIS A 172 -2.19 14.55 14.69
CA HIS A 172 -2.43 15.89 15.20
C HIS A 172 -1.23 16.38 16.02
N PRO A 173 -0.63 17.54 15.70
CA PRO A 173 0.58 18.03 16.36
C PRO A 173 0.39 18.36 17.85
N GLU A 174 -0.81 18.76 18.23
CA GLU A 174 -1.13 19.26 19.59
C GLU A 174 -1.88 18.24 20.46
N LYS A 175 -2.03 16.99 19.99
CA LYS A 175 -2.77 15.95 20.70
C LYS A 175 -1.90 14.71 20.90
N VAL A 176 -2.26 13.93 21.91
CA VAL A 176 -1.75 12.57 22.03
C VAL A 176 -2.28 11.77 20.86
N ASN A 177 -1.38 11.29 20.01
CA ASN A 177 -1.72 10.46 18.87
C ASN A 177 -1.81 9.01 19.34
N GLU A 178 -3.02 8.55 19.71
CA GLU A 178 -3.22 7.16 20.07
C GLU A 178 -2.87 6.22 18.89
N GLY A 179 -2.39 5.03 19.23
CA GLY A 179 -2.11 3.99 18.24
C GLY A 179 -3.31 3.06 18.03
N TYR A 180 -3.11 2.06 17.17
CA TYR A 180 -4.02 0.95 16.95
C TYR A 180 -4.32 0.17 18.25
N SER A 181 -5.59 0.12 18.62
CA SER A 181 -6.05 -0.56 19.83
C SER A 181 -6.23 -2.06 19.61
N TRP A 182 -6.42 -2.80 20.72
CA TRP A 182 -6.73 -4.24 20.66
C TRP A 182 -8.04 -4.54 19.91
N SER A 183 -9.05 -3.68 20.01
CA SER A 183 -10.30 -3.89 19.28
C SER A 183 -10.08 -3.71 17.78
N MET A 184 -9.32 -2.69 17.38
CA MET A 184 -9.02 -2.41 15.96
C MET A 184 -8.31 -3.58 15.29
N VAL A 185 -7.26 -4.14 15.91
CA VAL A 185 -6.52 -5.26 15.29
C VAL A 185 -7.29 -6.57 15.31
N LYS A 186 -8.16 -6.80 16.31
CA LYS A 186 -9.02 -8.00 16.37
C LYS A 186 -10.13 -7.96 15.33
N GLU A 187 -10.68 -6.78 15.06
CA GLU A 187 -11.68 -6.59 14.01
C GLU A 187 -11.07 -6.80 12.62
N MET A 188 -9.86 -6.27 12.39
CA MET A 188 -9.12 -6.54 11.15
C MET A 188 -8.81 -8.03 10.97
N ASP A 189 -8.35 -8.72 12.04
CA ASP A 189 -8.13 -10.18 12.01
C ASP A 189 -9.41 -10.94 11.66
N TYR A 190 -10.55 -10.58 12.27
CA TYR A 190 -11.84 -11.19 11.99
C TYR A 190 -12.18 -11.12 10.50
N ILE A 191 -12.07 -9.93 9.89
CA ILE A 191 -12.32 -9.72 8.45
C ILE A 191 -11.35 -10.52 7.59
N CYS A 192 -10.06 -10.54 7.95
CA CYS A 192 -9.02 -11.15 7.12
C CYS A 192 -8.89 -12.67 7.27
N SER A 193 -9.47 -13.24 8.34
CA SER A 193 -9.33 -14.66 8.69
C SER A 193 -9.85 -15.62 7.62
N GLU A 194 -10.87 -15.19 6.86
CA GLU A 194 -11.47 -15.96 5.77
C GLU A 194 -10.74 -15.79 4.43
N LEU A 195 -9.86 -14.78 4.32
CA LEU A 195 -9.12 -14.51 3.09
C LEU A 195 -8.05 -15.57 2.84
N THR A 196 -7.78 -15.82 1.57
CA THR A 196 -6.72 -16.71 1.08
C THR A 196 -5.52 -15.91 0.55
N GLN A 197 -5.74 -14.66 0.17
CA GLN A 197 -4.77 -13.74 -0.40
C GLN A 197 -3.71 -13.30 0.63
N PRO A 198 -2.49 -12.91 0.21
CA PRO A 198 -1.60 -12.10 1.03
C PRO A 198 -2.30 -10.80 1.46
N VAL A 199 -2.06 -10.37 2.70
CA VAL A 199 -2.63 -9.13 3.24
C VAL A 199 -1.52 -8.33 3.90
N THR A 200 -1.31 -7.11 3.44
CA THR A 200 -0.50 -6.13 4.17
C THR A 200 -1.41 -5.12 4.87
N PHE A 201 -1.03 -4.69 6.06
CA PHE A 201 -1.76 -3.67 6.82
C PHE A 201 -1.00 -2.35 6.75
N PRO A 202 -1.47 -1.35 5.99
CA PRO A 202 -0.86 -0.03 5.98
C PRO A 202 -1.06 0.64 7.35
N VAL A 203 0.05 0.91 8.02
CA VAL A 203 0.08 1.54 9.35
C VAL A 203 0.87 2.85 9.31
N ARG A 204 0.34 3.91 9.92
CA ARG A 204 0.97 5.22 9.91
C ARG A 204 2.15 5.24 10.87
N ALA A 205 3.35 5.61 10.40
CA ALA A 205 4.62 5.55 11.14
C ALA A 205 4.52 6.17 12.54
N ALA A 206 3.93 7.36 12.65
CA ALA A 206 3.75 8.11 13.89
C ALA A 206 2.87 7.40 14.95
N LEU A 207 2.15 6.34 14.57
CA LEU A 207 1.20 5.62 15.43
C LEU A 207 1.67 4.21 15.82
N VAL A 208 2.73 3.68 15.19
CA VAL A 208 3.11 2.27 15.35
C VAL A 208 3.75 1.98 16.70
N ARG A 209 4.58 2.91 17.22
CA ARG A 209 5.37 2.68 18.44
C ARG A 209 4.51 2.28 19.64
N GLN A 210 3.39 2.98 19.84
CA GLN A 210 2.41 2.71 20.90
C GLN A 210 1.55 1.45 20.67
N SER A 211 1.65 0.81 19.49
CA SER A 211 0.82 -0.33 19.07
C SER A 211 1.58 -1.57 18.65
N CYS A 212 2.88 -1.64 18.94
CA CYS A 212 3.73 -2.75 18.51
C CYS A 212 3.20 -4.11 18.99
N SER A 213 2.71 -4.21 20.23
CA SER A 213 2.13 -5.46 20.77
C SER A 213 0.87 -5.90 20.01
N GLN A 214 -0.03 -4.96 19.69
CA GLN A 214 -1.28 -5.20 18.97
C GLN A 214 -1.01 -5.64 17.54
N LEU A 215 -0.12 -4.93 16.84
CA LEU A 215 0.26 -5.21 15.47
C LEU A 215 1.06 -6.51 15.36
N LEU A 216 1.96 -6.80 16.31
CA LEU A 216 2.69 -8.07 16.34
C LEU A 216 1.73 -9.24 16.53
N TRP A 217 0.78 -9.12 17.47
CA TRP A 217 -0.27 -10.13 17.64
C TRP A 217 -1.04 -10.36 16.33
N LEU A 218 -1.40 -9.30 15.59
CA LEU A 218 -2.05 -9.43 14.30
C LEU A 218 -1.19 -10.22 13.32
N LEU A 219 0.10 -9.92 13.18
CA LEU A 219 1.01 -10.65 12.29
C LEU A 219 1.19 -12.12 12.68
N THR A 220 1.02 -12.50 13.95
CA THR A 220 1.09 -13.92 14.36
C THR A 220 -0.10 -14.77 13.90
N LYS A 221 -1.19 -14.15 13.43
CA LYS A 221 -2.41 -14.85 13.02
C LYS A 221 -2.27 -15.61 11.72
N SER A 222 -1.40 -15.15 10.84
CA SER A 222 -1.21 -15.75 9.53
C SER A 222 0.16 -15.38 8.96
N ASN A 223 0.84 -16.35 8.35
CA ASN A 223 2.08 -16.09 7.59
C ASN A 223 1.85 -15.27 6.30
N ARG A 224 0.57 -15.04 5.93
CA ARG A 224 0.16 -14.17 4.83
C ARG A 224 0.18 -12.69 5.19
N TYR A 225 0.33 -12.37 6.47
CA TYR A 225 0.20 -11.01 6.98
C TYR A 225 1.53 -10.27 7.04
N SER A 226 1.51 -9.01 6.63
CA SER A 226 2.62 -8.05 6.70
C SER A 226 2.13 -6.66 7.11
N LEU A 227 3.06 -5.75 7.38
CA LEU A 227 2.80 -4.32 7.59
C LEU A 227 3.41 -3.51 6.44
N THR A 228 2.73 -2.44 6.07
CA THR A 228 3.30 -1.36 5.24
C THR A 228 3.31 -0.09 6.07
N VAL A 229 4.46 0.27 6.61
CA VAL A 229 4.62 1.53 7.36
C VAL A 229 4.62 2.68 6.36
N TRP A 230 3.70 3.63 6.53
CA TRP A 230 3.57 4.80 5.65
C TRP A 230 3.55 6.10 6.46
N THR A 231 3.75 7.24 5.79
CA THR A 231 3.71 8.56 6.45
C THR A 231 2.91 9.58 5.66
N GLY A 232 2.16 10.42 6.37
CA GLY A 232 1.64 11.68 5.83
C GLY A 232 2.73 12.74 5.73
N LYS A 233 2.47 13.80 4.96
CA LYS A 233 3.39 14.94 4.77
C LYS A 233 3.67 15.72 6.07
N ASP A 234 2.66 15.79 6.93
CA ASP A 234 2.69 16.59 8.16
C ASP A 234 2.99 15.73 9.41
N ASP A 235 3.14 14.41 9.25
CA ASP A 235 3.39 13.50 10.37
C ASP A 235 4.78 13.77 10.96
N ILE A 236 4.85 13.86 12.30
CA ILE A 236 6.13 13.91 13.02
C ILE A 236 6.41 12.54 13.65
N TYR A 237 7.56 11.98 13.29
CA TYR A 237 8.12 10.73 13.81
C TYR A 237 9.64 10.78 13.66
N SER A 238 10.35 9.97 14.45
CA SER A 238 11.82 9.92 14.45
C SER A 238 12.36 8.73 13.67
N THR A 239 13.62 8.82 13.23
CA THR A 239 14.36 7.67 12.69
C THR A 239 14.46 6.56 13.74
N GLU A 240 14.58 6.90 15.03
CA GLU A 240 14.53 5.97 16.16
C GLU A 240 13.21 5.20 16.25
N ASP A 241 12.07 5.80 15.86
CA ASP A 241 10.79 5.09 15.82
C ASP A 241 10.80 4.02 14.72
N LEU A 242 11.37 4.33 13.55
CA LEU A 242 11.50 3.35 12.45
C LEU A 242 12.46 2.22 12.81
N LEU A 243 13.58 2.53 13.48
CA LEU A 243 14.52 1.54 14.00
C LEU A 243 13.85 0.65 15.06
N TYR A 244 13.06 1.24 15.96
CA TYR A 244 12.29 0.49 16.95
C TYR A 244 11.31 -0.49 16.30
N ILE A 245 10.57 -0.06 15.27
CA ILE A 245 9.70 -0.95 14.48
C ILE A 245 10.54 -2.08 13.89
N ARG A 246 11.67 -1.77 13.25
CA ARG A 246 12.53 -2.77 12.62
C ARG A 246 13.04 -3.83 13.61
N ASP A 247 13.40 -3.42 14.82
CA ASP A 247 13.87 -4.34 15.86
C ASP A 247 12.73 -5.21 16.43
N TYR A 248 11.50 -4.70 16.41
CA TYR A 248 10.34 -5.38 16.99
C TYR A 248 9.69 -6.41 16.05
N PHE A 249 9.78 -6.20 14.73
CA PHE A 249 9.12 -7.02 13.72
C PHE A 249 10.11 -7.77 12.83
N ASN A 250 9.67 -8.89 12.26
CA ASN A 250 10.47 -9.58 11.24
C ASN A 250 10.61 -8.69 9.99
N LYS A 251 11.84 -8.40 9.58
CA LYS A 251 12.15 -7.56 8.41
C LYS A 251 11.53 -8.05 7.09
N THR A 252 11.19 -9.34 6.98
CA THR A 252 10.51 -9.87 5.78
C THR A 252 9.01 -9.57 5.74
N GLN A 253 8.45 -9.07 6.85
CA GLN A 253 7.03 -8.77 7.02
C GLN A 253 6.73 -7.27 7.15
N VAL A 254 7.73 -6.38 7.04
CA VAL A 254 7.51 -4.92 7.19
C VAL A 254 8.12 -4.17 6.02
N PHE A 255 7.27 -3.47 5.27
CA PHE A 255 7.63 -2.59 4.17
C PHE A 255 7.53 -1.13 4.59
N TYR A 256 8.31 -0.24 3.95
CA TYR A 256 8.43 1.16 4.36
C TYR A 256 8.17 2.10 3.17
N ASP A 257 6.94 2.59 3.07
CA ASP A 257 6.51 3.66 2.15
C ASP A 257 6.65 5.03 2.85
N ILE A 258 7.90 5.42 3.07
CA ILE A 258 8.27 6.57 3.90
C ILE A 258 8.80 7.71 3.01
N LEU A 259 8.38 8.94 3.32
CA LEU A 259 8.83 10.14 2.63
C LEU A 259 10.27 10.51 2.99
N GLU A 260 10.95 11.19 2.08
CA GLU A 260 12.25 11.81 2.35
C GLU A 260 12.10 13.07 3.23
N PRO A 261 13.10 13.41 4.07
CA PRO A 261 14.43 12.79 4.20
C PRO A 261 14.53 11.59 5.16
N GLN A 262 13.50 11.30 5.97
CA GLN A 262 13.57 10.26 7.02
C GLN A 262 13.84 8.86 6.46
N ASN A 263 13.32 8.56 5.27
CA ASN A 263 13.59 7.30 4.59
C ASN A 263 15.09 7.09 4.29
N HIS A 264 15.80 8.14 3.84
CA HIS A 264 17.25 8.10 3.65
C HIS A 264 17.99 7.82 4.96
N GLU A 265 17.67 8.57 6.02
CA GLU A 265 18.32 8.44 7.33
C GLU A 265 18.13 7.04 7.93
N PHE A 266 16.89 6.52 7.88
CA PHE A 266 16.57 5.18 8.32
C PHE A 266 17.36 4.13 7.56
N LYS A 267 17.38 4.20 6.22
CA LYS A 267 18.11 3.24 5.38
C LYS A 267 19.61 3.29 5.61
N GLN A 268 20.17 4.48 5.79
CA GLN A 268 21.56 4.67 6.16
C GLN A 268 21.87 4.02 7.51
N ALA A 269 21.02 4.21 8.52
CA ALA A 269 21.19 3.63 9.85
C ALA A 269 21.19 2.09 9.85
N ILE A 270 20.48 1.45 8.93
CA ILE A 270 20.40 -0.02 8.81
C ILE A 270 21.33 -0.60 7.74
N GLY A 271 22.20 0.24 7.15
CA GLY A 271 23.23 -0.19 6.18
C GLY A 271 22.72 -0.48 4.77
N ILE A 272 21.51 -0.04 4.40
CA ILE A 272 21.01 -0.14 3.03
C ILE A 272 21.59 1.03 2.21
N ARG A 273 22.21 0.72 1.07
CA ARG A 273 22.76 1.74 0.17
C ARG A 273 21.64 2.61 -0.39
N VAL A 274 21.66 3.89 -0.06
CA VAL A 274 20.79 4.89 -0.68
C VAL A 274 21.57 5.59 -1.78
N TYR A 275 21.21 5.36 -3.04
CA TYR A 275 21.75 6.15 -4.14
C TYR A 275 21.03 7.50 -4.17
N PRO A 276 21.73 8.63 -4.30
CA PRO A 276 21.08 9.91 -4.45
C PRO A 276 20.16 9.86 -5.68
N LEU A 277 18.92 10.31 -5.52
CA LEU A 277 18.00 10.56 -6.62
C LEU A 277 18.68 11.57 -7.55
N ARG A 278 19.18 11.10 -8.70
CA ARG A 278 19.61 12.01 -9.77
C ARG A 278 18.34 12.63 -10.34
N ILE A 279 18.07 13.87 -9.95
CA ILE A 279 17.06 14.75 -10.56
C ILE A 279 17.52 15.08 -11.99
#